data_AF-A0A7Y3GMI2-F1
#
_entry.id   AF-A0A7Y3GMI2-F1
#
_cell.length_a   1.000
_cell.length_b   1.000
_cell.length_c   1.000
_cell.angle_alpha   90.00
_cell.angle_beta   90.00
_cell.angle_gamma   90.00
#
_symmetry.space_group_name_H-M   'P 1'
#
loop_
_entity.id
_entity.type
_entity.pdbx_description
1 polymer ?
#
loop_
_entity_poly.entity_id
_entity_poly.type
_entity_poly.pdbx_seq_one_letter_code
_entity_poly.pdbx_strand_id
1 'polypeptide(L)'
;MKALRIDIILIWLVGIFISSNVSAQSQFATIKKNENLAAQSLQHDLNETKDTLKLVSSNYIHRIYTVGDSSRMVDIVVNRRKYDLSLRELVKGKHIFVVQESGKKIIFQVHINQDSWQDKSKRVGETILKPDSKTISAEKSDLMKSTVTVPESDQNKME
;
A
#
# COMPACT_ATOMS: atom_id res chain seq x y z
N MET A 1 -56.23 -29.55 -11.05
CA MET A 1 -55.19 -28.77 -11.76
C MET A 1 -54.92 -27.41 -11.09
N LYS A 2 -54.57 -27.38 -9.79
CA LYS A 2 -54.28 -26.13 -9.05
C LYS A 2 -52.95 -26.19 -8.27
N ALA A 3 -52.55 -27.38 -7.80
CA ALA A 3 -51.28 -27.60 -7.11
C ALA A 3 -50.04 -27.33 -7.98
N LEU A 4 -50.06 -27.76 -9.25
CA LEU A 4 -48.91 -27.65 -10.16
C LEU A 4 -48.49 -26.20 -10.51
N ARG A 5 -49.37 -25.21 -10.26
CA ARG A 5 -49.10 -23.79 -10.56
C ARG A 5 -48.45 -23.04 -9.40
N ILE A 6 -48.62 -23.53 -8.17
CA ILE A 6 -48.07 -22.91 -6.95
C ILE A 6 -46.60 -23.30 -6.77
N ASP A 7 -46.23 -24.52 -7.12
CA ASP A 7 -44.85 -25.00 -7.03
C ASP A 7 -43.89 -24.21 -7.93
N ILE A 8 -44.35 -23.79 -9.13
CA ILE A 8 -43.55 -23.00 -10.06
C ILE A 8 -43.26 -21.60 -9.50
N ILE A 9 -44.22 -21.00 -8.79
CA ILE A 9 -44.07 -19.68 -8.16
C ILE A 9 -43.10 -19.77 -6.98
N LEU A 10 -43.18 -20.85 -6.20
CA LEU A 10 -42.26 -21.09 -5.09
C LEU A 10 -40.81 -21.32 -5.58
N ILE A 11 -40.64 -22.06 -6.68
CA ILE A 11 -39.34 -22.30 -7.30
C ILE A 11 -38.75 -21.00 -7.88
N TRP A 12 -39.58 -20.12 -8.45
CA TRP A 12 -39.15 -18.78 -8.90
C TRP A 12 -38.74 -17.87 -7.74
N LEU A 13 -39.44 -17.94 -6.60
CA LEU A 13 -39.12 -17.15 -5.41
C LEU A 13 -37.77 -17.55 -4.77
N VAL A 14 -37.42 -18.84 -4.84
CA VAL A 14 -36.16 -19.38 -4.30
C VAL A 14 -34.95 -19.06 -5.20
N GLY A 15 -35.13 -19.01 -6.53
CA GLY A 15 -34.03 -18.78 -7.48
C GLY A 15 -33.42 -17.37 -7.43
N ILE A 16 -34.15 -16.36 -6.94
CA ILE A 16 -33.69 -14.97 -6.88
C ILE A 16 -32.69 -14.73 -5.72
N PHE A 17 -32.60 -15.64 -4.75
CA PHE A 17 -31.81 -15.41 -3.52
C PHE A 17 -30.30 -15.72 -3.64
N ILE A 18 -29.83 -16.32 -4.74
CA ILE A 18 -28.49 -16.94 -4.80
C ILE A 18 -27.39 -16.03 -5.40
N SER A 19 -27.71 -14.82 -5.88
CA SER A 19 -26.71 -13.99 -6.56
C SER A 19 -26.10 -12.89 -5.70
N SER A 20 -25.61 -13.23 -4.50
CA SER A 20 -24.71 -12.33 -3.75
C SER A 20 -23.26 -12.65 -4.07
N ASN A 21 -22.77 -12.10 -5.20
CA ASN A 21 -21.34 -12.02 -5.47
C ASN A 21 -20.72 -11.00 -4.49
N VAL A 22 -20.40 -11.44 -3.27
CA VAL A 22 -19.57 -10.66 -2.35
C VAL A 22 -18.14 -10.65 -2.90
N SER A 23 -17.87 -9.70 -3.79
CA SER A 23 -16.50 -9.36 -4.15
C SER A 23 -15.89 -8.65 -2.94
N ALA A 24 -15.11 -9.40 -2.16
CA ALA A 24 -14.29 -8.82 -1.10
C ALA A 24 -13.18 -7.98 -1.76
N GLN A 25 -13.50 -6.73 -2.09
CA GLN A 25 -12.51 -5.76 -2.57
C GLN A 25 -11.36 -5.72 -1.56
N SER A 26 -10.12 -5.83 -2.05
CA SER A 26 -8.95 -5.89 -1.18
C SER A 26 -8.84 -4.63 -0.34
N GLN A 27 -9.00 -4.75 0.98
CA GLN A 27 -8.92 -3.63 1.91
C GLN A 27 -7.50 -3.05 1.93
N PHE A 28 -7.35 -1.72 1.92
CA PHE A 28 -6.02 -1.07 1.93
C PHE A 28 -5.21 -1.45 3.19
N ALA A 29 -5.84 -1.34 4.37
CA ALA A 29 -5.25 -1.74 5.63
C ALA A 29 -6.28 -2.39 6.56
N THR A 30 -5.78 -3.14 7.54
CA THR A 30 -6.56 -3.65 8.68
C THR A 30 -5.96 -3.15 9.99
N ILE A 31 -6.78 -3.13 11.04
CA ILE A 31 -6.38 -2.63 12.36
C ILE A 31 -6.75 -3.65 13.44
N LYS A 32 -5.78 -3.94 14.33
CA LYS A 32 -6.02 -4.67 15.56
C LYS A 32 -6.05 -3.66 16.71
N LYS A 33 -7.27 -3.43 17.21
CA LYS A 33 -7.55 -2.43 18.24
C LYS A 33 -6.88 -2.76 19.56
N ASN A 34 -6.63 -1.73 20.36
CA ASN A 34 -6.28 -1.90 21.77
C ASN A 34 -7.56 -2.14 22.58
N GLU A 35 -7.61 -3.25 23.32
CA GLU A 35 -8.76 -3.66 24.13
C GLU A 35 -8.62 -3.30 25.63
N ASN A 36 -7.51 -2.67 26.02
CA ASN A 36 -7.29 -2.25 27.40
C ASN A 36 -8.25 -1.13 27.79
N LEU A 37 -9.03 -1.33 28.87
CA LEU A 37 -9.96 -0.33 29.41
C LEU A 37 -9.27 1.01 29.74
N ALA A 38 -8.00 0.98 30.17
CA ALA A 38 -7.22 2.19 30.46
C ALA A 38 -6.85 3.01 29.20
N ALA A 39 -6.97 2.43 28.01
CA ALA A 39 -6.68 3.04 26.71
C ALA A 39 -7.92 3.59 25.99
N GLN A 40 -9.11 3.51 26.60
CA GLN A 40 -10.38 3.96 26.00
C GLN A 40 -10.44 5.45 25.68
N SER A 41 -9.52 6.26 26.22
CA SER A 41 -9.41 7.67 25.84
C SER A 41 -9.07 7.87 24.37
N LEU A 42 -8.47 6.87 23.69
CA LEU A 42 -8.07 6.95 22.29
C LEU A 42 -8.95 6.08 21.39
N GLN A 43 -9.77 6.73 20.57
CA GLN A 43 -10.40 6.13 19.41
C GLN A 43 -9.41 6.15 18.23
N HIS A 44 -9.25 5.02 17.57
CA HIS A 44 -8.23 4.80 16.55
C HIS A 44 -8.82 3.98 15.40
N ASP A 45 -9.57 4.62 14.50
CA ASP A 45 -10.34 3.96 13.45
C ASP A 45 -9.71 4.15 12.08
N LEU A 46 -9.98 3.22 11.17
CA LEU A 46 -9.67 3.43 9.75
C LEU A 46 -10.86 4.12 9.09
N ASN A 47 -10.59 5.05 8.16
CA ASN A 47 -11.63 5.63 7.31
C ASN A 47 -12.29 4.55 6.41
N GLU A 48 -13.23 4.98 5.56
CA GLU A 48 -13.99 4.09 4.69
C GLU A 48 -13.09 3.31 3.70
N THR A 49 -12.17 4.02 3.04
CA THR A 49 -11.20 3.43 2.09
C THR A 49 -10.04 2.69 2.77
N LYS A 50 -10.00 2.69 4.11
CA LYS A 50 -8.96 2.07 4.94
C LYS A 50 -7.54 2.60 4.73
N ASP A 51 -7.38 3.76 4.10
CA ASP A 51 -6.09 4.37 3.77
C ASP A 51 -5.64 5.45 4.76
N THR A 52 -6.49 5.80 5.73
CA THR A 52 -6.25 6.86 6.70
C THR A 52 -6.61 6.35 8.09
N LEU A 53 -5.68 6.49 9.03
CA LEU A 53 -5.87 6.23 10.44
C LEU A 53 -6.37 7.50 11.14
N LYS A 54 -7.63 7.47 11.56
CA LYS A 54 -8.30 8.54 12.32
C LYS A 54 -8.06 8.34 13.80
N LEU A 55 -7.41 9.31 14.43
CA LEU A 55 -7.16 9.32 15.87
C LEU A 55 -7.99 10.41 16.51
N VAL A 56 -8.81 10.04 17.47
CA VAL A 56 -9.62 10.96 18.26
C VAL A 56 -9.42 10.61 19.73
N SER A 57 -8.92 11.57 20.50
CA SER A 57 -8.62 11.38 21.91
C SER A 57 -9.38 12.37 22.80
N SER A 58 -9.74 11.92 24.01
CA SER A 58 -10.19 12.80 25.09
C SER A 58 -9.05 13.62 25.71
N ASN A 59 -7.79 13.27 25.44
CA ASN A 59 -6.58 13.98 25.86
C ASN A 59 -5.81 14.52 24.66
N TYR A 60 -4.75 15.31 24.90
CA TYR A 60 -3.85 15.71 23.82
C TYR A 60 -2.98 14.54 23.37
N ILE A 61 -2.98 14.29 22.06
CA ILE A 61 -2.01 13.41 21.41
C ILE A 61 -0.75 14.23 21.18
N HIS A 62 0.32 13.89 21.88
CA HIS A 62 1.59 14.59 21.77
C HIS A 62 2.42 14.09 20.60
N ARG A 63 2.51 12.77 20.45
CA ARG A 63 3.35 12.13 19.44
C ARG A 63 2.71 10.85 18.94
N ILE A 64 2.91 10.55 17.66
CA ILE A 64 2.55 9.28 17.05
C ILE A 64 3.81 8.74 16.41
N TYR A 65 4.14 7.49 16.71
CA TYR A 65 5.27 6.84 16.08
C TYR A 65 5.05 5.34 15.90
N THR A 66 5.80 4.72 15.00
CA THR A 66 5.81 3.27 14.83
C THR A 66 7.06 2.66 15.47
N VAL A 67 6.97 1.40 15.91
CA VAL A 67 8.10 0.62 16.40
C VAL A 67 8.30 -0.65 15.58
N GLY A 68 9.57 -1.04 15.38
CA GLY A 68 9.99 -2.23 14.62
C GLY A 68 10.80 -1.90 13.36
N ASP A 69 11.18 -2.95 12.62
CA ASP A 69 12.06 -2.87 11.43
C ASP A 69 11.30 -2.56 10.13
N SER A 70 10.35 -1.62 10.18
CA SER A 70 9.78 -1.09 8.94
C SER A 70 10.72 -0.03 8.37
N SER A 71 11.07 -0.15 7.09
CA SER A 71 11.93 0.81 6.39
C SER A 71 11.35 2.23 6.35
N ARG A 72 10.07 2.37 6.67
CA ARG A 72 9.37 3.65 6.87
C ARG A 72 8.73 3.64 8.24
N MET A 73 9.30 4.47 9.11
CA MET A 73 8.77 4.70 10.43
C MET A 73 7.97 6.00 10.43
N VAL A 74 6.81 5.98 11.08
CA VAL A 74 6.13 7.21 11.46
C VAL A 74 6.82 7.73 12.71
N ASP A 75 7.09 9.02 12.74
CA ASP A 75 7.51 9.72 13.94
C ASP A 75 7.16 11.20 13.84
N ILE A 76 6.01 11.57 14.41
CA ILE A 76 5.44 12.92 14.27
C ILE A 76 4.96 13.47 15.60
N VAL A 77 5.20 14.76 15.81
CA VAL A 77 4.64 15.55 16.92
C VAL A 77 3.35 16.20 16.45
N VAL A 78 2.27 16.02 17.22
CA VAL A 78 0.92 16.43 16.82
C VAL A 78 0.40 17.55 17.70
N ASN A 79 0.41 17.36 19.03
CA ASN A 79 -0.16 18.26 20.04
C ASN A 79 -1.62 18.67 19.75
N ARG A 80 -2.47 17.72 19.36
CA ARG A 80 -3.91 17.92 19.10
C ARG A 80 -4.73 16.77 19.64
N ARG A 81 -6.04 16.96 19.81
CA ARG A 81 -6.97 15.92 20.25
C ARG A 81 -7.48 15.04 19.10
N LYS A 82 -7.37 15.52 17.86
CA LYS A 82 -7.78 14.82 16.64
C LYS A 82 -6.67 14.91 15.61
N TYR A 83 -6.39 13.80 14.94
CA TYR A 83 -5.39 13.74 13.89
C TYR A 83 -5.69 12.61 12.91
N ASP A 84 -5.60 12.92 11.62
CA ASP A 84 -5.79 11.96 10.54
C ASP A 84 -4.42 11.68 9.93
N LEU A 85 -3.96 10.43 10.04
CA LEU A 85 -2.68 9.98 9.53
C LEU A 85 -2.87 9.17 8.24
N SER A 86 -2.31 9.66 7.14
CA SER A 86 -2.27 8.90 5.87
C SER A 86 -1.39 7.66 6.02
N LEU A 87 -1.91 6.51 5.59
CA LEU A 87 -1.19 5.23 5.58
C LEU A 87 -0.54 4.92 4.22
N ARG A 88 -0.76 5.78 3.21
CA ARG A 88 -0.32 5.56 1.81
C ARG A 88 1.18 5.53 1.62
N GLU A 89 1.91 6.19 2.52
CA GLU A 89 3.35 6.30 2.46
C GLU A 89 4.05 5.12 3.15
N LEU A 90 3.31 4.30 3.90
CA LEU A 90 3.84 3.16 4.63
C LEU A 90 4.03 1.95 3.70
N VAL A 91 5.10 1.22 3.96
CA VAL A 91 5.40 -0.03 3.25
C VAL A 91 4.38 -1.10 3.65
N LYS A 92 4.08 -2.00 2.72
CA LYS A 92 3.24 -3.16 2.99
C LYS A 92 3.75 -3.96 4.20
N GLY A 93 2.84 -4.39 5.08
CA GLY A 93 3.15 -5.26 6.21
C GLY A 93 2.66 -4.73 7.55
N LYS A 94 3.22 -5.28 8.63
CA LYS A 94 2.80 -5.01 10.01
C LYS A 94 3.49 -3.78 10.58
N HIS A 95 2.70 -2.83 11.08
CA HIS A 95 3.17 -1.63 11.77
C HIS A 95 2.59 -1.59 13.18
N ILE A 96 3.45 -1.46 14.18
CA ILE A 96 3.03 -1.27 15.58
C ILE A 96 3.06 0.21 15.87
N PHE A 97 1.88 0.80 16.05
CA PHE A 97 1.71 2.21 16.37
C PHE A 97 1.75 2.43 17.88
N VAL A 98 2.42 3.50 18.26
CA VAL A 98 2.43 4.05 19.62
C VAL A 98 1.94 5.48 19.56
N VAL A 99 0.84 5.74 20.27
CA VAL A 99 0.26 7.06 20.44
C VAL A 99 0.54 7.52 21.86
N GLN A 100 1.28 8.61 21.99
CA GLN A 100 1.62 9.21 23.27
C GLN A 100 0.57 10.26 23.62
N GLU A 101 -0.20 9.99 24.67
CA GLU A 101 -1.10 10.95 25.31
C GLU A 101 -0.44 11.53 26.57
N SER A 102 -1.07 12.55 27.17
CA SER A 102 -0.65 13.10 28.47
C SER A 102 -0.65 12.00 29.54
N GLY A 103 0.53 11.48 29.88
CA GLY A 103 0.73 10.50 30.95
C GLY A 103 0.66 9.01 30.55
N LYS A 104 0.40 8.67 29.29
CA LYS A 104 0.37 7.26 28.85
C LYS A 104 0.71 7.05 27.38
N LYS A 105 1.12 5.82 27.05
CA LYS A 105 1.36 5.36 25.69
C LYS A 105 0.37 4.26 25.36
N ILE A 106 -0.37 4.44 24.27
CA ILE A 106 -1.36 3.49 23.78
C ILE A 106 -0.80 2.82 22.53
N ILE A 107 -0.78 1.50 22.54
CA ILE A 107 -0.16 0.69 21.48
C ILE A 107 -1.25 -0.10 20.75
N PHE A 108 -1.22 -0.11 19.42
CA PHE A 108 -2.09 -0.94 18.59
C PHE A 108 -1.37 -1.26 17.27
N GLN A 109 -1.92 -2.20 16.50
CA GLN A 109 -1.31 -2.66 15.26
C GLN A 109 -2.16 -2.28 14.05
N VAL A 110 -1.49 -1.81 13.00
CA VAL A 110 -2.08 -1.62 11.66
C VAL A 110 -1.31 -2.48 10.68
N HIS A 111 -2.01 -3.23 9.83
CA HIS A 111 -1.41 -4.02 8.76
C HIS A 111 -1.76 -3.39 7.41
N ILE A 112 -0.75 -2.99 6.64
CA ILE A 112 -0.91 -2.45 5.29
C ILE A 112 -0.92 -3.63 4.32
N ASN A 113 -2.01 -3.80 3.57
CA ASN A 113 -2.20 -4.95 2.68
C ASN A 113 -1.75 -4.66 1.23
N GLN A 114 -1.74 -3.38 0.84
CA GLN A 114 -1.41 -2.95 -0.51
C GLN A 114 0.04 -2.46 -0.61
N ASP A 115 0.67 -2.70 -1.76
CA ASP A 115 2.00 -2.18 -2.05
C ASP A 115 1.93 -0.66 -2.20
N SER A 116 2.85 0.05 -1.55
CA SER A 116 2.99 1.49 -1.73
C SER A 116 3.46 1.82 -3.16
N TRP A 117 3.22 3.05 -3.63
CA TRP A 117 3.73 3.51 -4.94
C TRP A 117 5.26 3.34 -5.08
N GLN A 118 5.96 3.38 -3.94
CA GLN A 118 7.41 3.26 -3.90
C GLN A 118 7.90 1.80 -3.84
N ASP A 119 7.13 0.89 -3.25
CA ASP A 119 7.39 -0.55 -3.36
C ASP A 119 7.24 -1.04 -4.80
N LYS A 120 6.23 -0.51 -5.51
CA LYS A 120 6.01 -0.83 -6.92
C LYS A 120 7.20 -0.38 -7.78
N SER A 121 7.71 0.83 -7.60
CA SER A 121 8.85 1.34 -8.37
C SER A 121 10.16 0.62 -8.04
N LYS A 122 10.40 0.23 -6.78
CA LYS A 122 11.57 -0.59 -6.41
C LYS A 122 11.53 -1.97 -7.07
N ARG A 123 10.35 -2.62 -7.08
CA ARG A 123 10.17 -3.90 -7.79
C ARG A 123 10.35 -3.77 -9.30
N VAL A 124 9.80 -2.72 -9.92
CA VAL A 124 10.01 -2.47 -11.36
C VAL A 124 11.49 -2.26 -11.68
N GLY A 125 12.23 -1.51 -10.85
CA GLY A 125 13.67 -1.32 -11.01
C GLY A 125 14.48 -2.62 -10.85
N GLU A 126 14.12 -3.48 -9.89
CA GLU A 126 14.80 -4.77 -9.69
C GLU A 126 14.50 -5.79 -10.80
N THR A 127 13.29 -5.76 -11.37
CA THR A 127 12.93 -6.56 -12.55
C THR A 127 13.69 -6.12 -13.81
N ILE A 128 14.00 -4.83 -13.94
CA ILE A 128 14.76 -4.30 -15.10
C ILE A 128 16.28 -4.58 -14.97
N LEU A 129 16.80 -4.78 -13.75
CA LEU A 129 18.23 -4.99 -13.48
C LEU A 129 18.65 -6.46 -13.35
N LYS A 130 17.75 -7.43 -13.55
CA LYS A 130 18.13 -8.83 -13.76
C LYS A 130 18.02 -9.16 -15.26
N PRO A 131 19.10 -9.03 -16.05
CA PRO A 131 19.12 -9.65 -17.36
C PRO A 131 19.08 -11.17 -17.17
N ASP A 132 18.06 -11.81 -17.72
CA ASP A 132 18.05 -13.24 -17.95
C ASP A 132 19.32 -13.61 -18.73
N SER A 133 20.27 -14.25 -18.05
CA SER A 133 21.41 -14.87 -18.71
C SER A 133 20.92 -16.14 -19.41
N LYS A 134 20.31 -16.01 -20.60
CA LYS A 134 20.21 -17.09 -21.60
C LYS A 134 20.19 -16.51 -23.02
N THR A 135 21.39 -16.53 -23.61
CA THR A 135 21.70 -16.78 -25.03
C THR A 135 20.92 -15.99 -26.08
N ILE A 136 21.55 -14.93 -26.60
CA ILE A 136 21.48 -14.62 -28.03
C ILE A 136 22.91 -14.70 -28.56
N SER A 137 23.22 -15.84 -29.17
CA SER A 137 24.32 -15.99 -30.11
C SER A 137 23.99 -15.14 -31.33
N ALA A 138 24.49 -13.90 -31.38
CA ALA A 138 24.44 -13.09 -32.58
C ALA A 138 25.51 -13.60 -33.55
N GLU A 139 25.03 -14.38 -34.51
CA GLU A 139 25.72 -14.77 -35.73
C GLU A 139 26.27 -13.52 -36.44
N LYS A 140 27.56 -13.60 -36.76
CA LYS A 140 28.36 -12.57 -37.42
C LYS A 140 28.29 -12.79 -38.93
N SER A 141 27.41 -12.07 -39.62
CA SER A 141 27.40 -11.80 -41.08
C SER A 141 26.10 -11.04 -41.36
N ASP A 142 26.06 -9.77 -41.75
CA ASP A 142 26.66 -9.25 -42.96
C ASP A 142 26.92 -7.73 -42.89
N LEU A 143 28.05 -7.35 -43.48
CA LEU A 143 28.38 -6.00 -43.91
C LEU A 143 27.32 -5.46 -44.89
N MET A 144 26.87 -4.22 -44.70
CA MET A 144 27.19 -3.09 -45.59
C MET A 144 26.51 -1.81 -45.06
N LYS A 145 27.28 -0.86 -44.54
CA LYS A 145 27.82 0.30 -45.29
C LYS A 145 26.80 1.45 -45.34
N SER A 146 26.91 2.36 -44.38
CA SER A 146 26.63 3.77 -44.66
C SER A 146 27.66 4.63 -43.93
N THR A 147 28.57 5.14 -44.76
CA THR A 147 29.63 6.09 -44.45
C THR A 147 29.04 7.40 -43.96
N VAL A 148 29.48 7.90 -42.80
CA VAL A 148 29.39 9.32 -42.48
C VAL A 148 30.80 9.82 -42.19
N THR A 149 31.23 10.73 -43.05
CA THR A 149 32.53 11.38 -43.13
C THR A 149 32.73 12.30 -41.93
N VAL A 150 33.85 12.14 -41.23
CA VAL A 150 34.41 13.14 -40.30
C VAL A 150 35.45 13.95 -41.08
N PRO A 151 35.47 15.29 -40.98
CA PRO A 151 36.67 16.04 -41.26
C PRO A 151 37.48 16.22 -39.97
N GLU A 152 38.70 15.67 -40.00
CA GLU A 152 39.80 15.95 -39.09
C GLU A 152 40.73 16.98 -39.73
N SER A 153 41.24 17.91 -38.91
CA SER A 153 42.51 18.66 -38.99
C SER A 153 42.28 20.05 -38.38
N ASP A 154 42.76 20.28 -37.16
CA ASP A 154 44.12 20.68 -36.80
C ASP A 154 44.17 22.21 -36.62
N GLN A 155 44.56 22.67 -35.44
CA GLN A 155 45.92 23.15 -35.21
C GLN A 155 46.04 23.76 -33.82
N ASN A 156 46.91 23.14 -33.03
CA ASN A 156 47.60 23.75 -31.90
C ASN A 156 48.86 24.46 -32.43
N LYS A 157 48.97 25.77 -32.19
CA LYS A 157 50.15 26.68 -32.29
C LYS A 157 49.64 28.02 -31.75
N MET A 158 50.28 28.80 -30.90
CA MET A 158 51.65 28.93 -30.40
C MET A 158 51.57 29.85 -29.17
N GLU A 159 52.50 29.65 -28.24
CA GLU A 159 53.13 30.66 -27.37
C GLU A 159 52.26 31.42 -26.35
#